data_AF-A0A317DNF4-F1
#
_entry.id   AF-A0A317DNF4-F1
#
_cell.length_a   1.000
_cell.length_b   1.000
_cell.length_c   1.000
_cell.angle_alpha   90.00
_cell.angle_beta   90.00
_cell.angle_gamma   90.00
#
_symmetry.space_group_name_H-M   'P 1'
#
loop_
_entity.id
_entity.type
_entity.pdbx_description
1 polymer ?
#
loop_
_entity_poly.entity_id
_entity_poly.type
_entity_poly.pdbx_seq_one_letter_code
_entity_poly.pdbx_strand_id
1 'polypeptide(L)'
;MDTLALSDATVVVDLETGPAVTCDLAVEDICGPEPEVVAGLLFGTPEHAQALAAYVEHQTITRNRADGWWVAAADSEAAAHARVATYARPAVRRASVMSDGATRPVDQMRICRWLDYLDLLDKLGPRALIAHVRSIEVDDPEGARYPRTKRHDDATVAQYKPSD
;
A
#
# COMPACT_ATOMS: atom_id res chain seq x y z
N MET A 1 5.12 -5.98 20.61
CA MET A 1 4.05 -5.85 19.62
C MET A 1 4.53 -6.60 18.41
N ASP A 2 3.76 -7.57 17.97
CA ASP A 2 4.09 -8.35 16.79
C ASP A 2 3.26 -7.83 15.62
N THR A 3 3.89 -7.73 14.46
CA THR A 3 3.26 -7.28 13.22
C THR A 3 3.44 -8.34 12.17
N LEU A 4 2.41 -8.52 11.35
CA LEU A 4 2.41 -9.42 10.21
C LEU A 4 1.81 -8.66 9.02
N ALA A 5 2.51 -8.66 7.89
CA ALA A 5 2.07 -8.08 6.63
C ALA A 5 2.19 -9.13 5.53
N LEU A 6 1.15 -9.28 4.70
CA LEU A 6 1.13 -10.19 3.57
C LEU A 6 0.69 -9.40 2.36
N SER A 7 1.32 -9.64 1.19
CA SER A 7 1.13 -8.81 0.01
C SER A 7 1.46 -7.32 0.30
N ASP A 8 0.91 -6.46 -0.52
CA ASP A 8 0.89 -4.99 -0.48
C ASP A 8 0.19 -4.35 0.73
N ALA A 9 -0.31 -5.12 1.71
CA ALA A 9 -0.76 -4.55 2.97
C ALA A 9 0.44 -4.01 3.76
N THR A 10 0.32 -2.78 4.26
CA THR A 10 1.43 -2.10 4.96
C THR A 10 1.13 -1.95 6.45
N VAL A 11 2.08 -2.35 7.29
CA VAL A 11 2.10 -2.06 8.72
C VAL A 11 3.19 -1.04 8.99
N VAL A 12 2.84 0.08 9.64
CA VAL A 12 3.79 1.10 10.06
C VAL A 12 3.77 1.20 11.57
N VAL A 13 4.94 1.08 12.19
CA VAL A 13 5.13 1.22 13.63
C VAL A 13 6.01 2.44 13.88
N ASP A 14 5.47 3.42 14.60
CA ASP A 14 6.22 4.63 14.95
C ASP A 14 7.01 4.39 16.23
N LEU A 15 8.33 4.47 16.11
CA LEU A 15 9.31 4.26 17.16
C LEU A 15 10.02 5.58 17.48
N GLU A 16 10.75 5.63 18.60
CA GLU A 16 11.59 6.78 18.90
C GLU A 16 12.65 7.09 17.84
N THR A 17 13.14 6.07 17.14
CA THR A 17 14.09 6.18 16.05
C THR A 17 13.45 6.54 14.70
N GLY A 18 12.12 6.69 14.65
CA GLY A 18 11.34 6.94 13.43
C GLY A 18 10.46 5.75 13.01
N PRO A 19 9.69 5.90 11.92
CA PRO A 19 8.74 4.88 11.47
C PRO A 19 9.46 3.66 10.89
N ALA A 20 9.13 2.48 11.41
CA ALA A 20 9.47 1.19 10.84
C ALA A 20 8.30 0.68 9.98
N VAL A 21 8.57 0.32 8.73
CA VAL A 21 7.55 -0.09 7.75
C VAL A 21 7.74 -1.56 7.42
N THR A 22 6.67 -2.33 7.50
CA THR A 22 6.61 -3.74 7.11
C THR A 22 5.57 -3.88 6.00
N CYS A 23 6.01 -4.27 4.81
CA CYS A 23 5.17 -4.52 3.63
C CYS A 23 5.84 -5.63 2.80
N ASP A 24 5.07 -6.50 2.14
CA ASP A 24 5.62 -7.50 1.23
C ASP A 24 5.61 -6.98 -0.21
N LEU A 25 6.77 -6.55 -0.68
CA LEU A 25 6.93 -5.96 -2.02
C LEU A 25 7.12 -7.02 -3.13
N ALA A 26 6.95 -8.31 -2.83
CA ALA A 26 7.17 -9.39 -3.80
C ALA A 26 6.34 -9.22 -5.08
N VAL A 27 5.10 -8.71 -4.97
CA VAL A 27 4.27 -8.43 -6.16
C VAL A 27 4.91 -7.38 -7.07
N GLU A 28 5.51 -6.32 -6.51
CA GLU A 28 6.20 -5.27 -7.26
C GLU A 28 7.54 -5.78 -7.81
N ASP A 29 8.29 -6.55 -7.03
CA ASP A 29 9.57 -7.13 -7.47
C ASP A 29 9.38 -8.10 -8.66
N ILE A 30 8.24 -8.80 -8.72
CA ILE A 30 7.94 -9.79 -9.75
C ILE A 30 7.21 -9.17 -10.94
N CYS A 31 6.19 -8.35 -10.70
CA CYS A 31 5.31 -7.81 -11.74
C CYS A 31 5.73 -6.42 -12.23
N GLY A 32 6.67 -5.77 -11.52
CA GLY A 32 7.01 -4.36 -11.67
C GLY A 32 6.14 -3.46 -10.78
N PRO A 33 6.63 -2.26 -10.43
CA PRO A 33 5.86 -1.30 -9.64
C PRO A 33 4.71 -0.71 -10.47
N GLU A 34 3.51 -0.72 -9.90
CA GLU A 34 2.27 -0.33 -10.57
C GLU A 34 2.34 1.01 -11.33
N PRO A 35 2.91 2.10 -10.78
CA PRO A 35 2.97 3.38 -11.49
C PRO A 35 3.82 3.33 -12.77
N GLU A 36 4.88 2.52 -12.80
CA GLU A 36 5.78 2.44 -13.95
C GLU A 36 5.14 1.69 -15.12
N VAL A 37 4.31 0.68 -14.83
CA VAL A 37 3.55 -0.11 -15.82
C VAL A 37 2.70 0.78 -16.73
N VAL A 38 2.11 1.83 -16.16
CA VAL A 38 1.17 2.72 -16.86
C VAL A 38 1.69 4.14 -17.02
N ALA A 39 3.00 4.36 -16.80
CA ALA A 39 3.61 5.67 -16.87
C ALA A 39 3.41 6.31 -18.26
N GLY A 40 2.89 7.54 -18.28
CA GLY A 40 2.60 8.27 -19.53
C GLY A 40 1.34 7.80 -20.27
N LEU A 41 0.59 6.84 -19.74
CA LEU A 41 -0.67 6.36 -20.32
C LEU A 41 -1.86 6.94 -19.57
N LEU A 42 -2.73 7.65 -20.28
CA LEU A 42 -3.92 8.28 -19.67
C LEU A 42 -5.07 7.30 -19.54
N PHE A 43 -5.88 7.46 -18.49
CA PHE A 43 -7.08 6.64 -18.31
C PHE A 43 -8.04 6.71 -19.50
N GLY A 44 -8.59 5.55 -19.87
CA GLY A 44 -9.57 5.43 -20.95
C GLY A 44 -8.97 5.33 -22.36
N THR A 45 -7.63 5.40 -22.47
CA THR A 45 -6.94 5.12 -23.73
C THR A 45 -6.81 3.60 -23.96
N PRO A 46 -6.79 3.14 -25.23
CA PRO A 46 -6.50 1.74 -25.55
C PRO A 46 -5.15 1.27 -25.01
N GLU A 47 -4.14 2.14 -25.01
CA GLU A 47 -2.79 1.82 -24.56
C GLU A 47 -2.76 1.56 -23.05
N HIS A 48 -3.43 2.39 -22.24
CA HIS A 48 -3.59 2.16 -20.80
C HIS A 48 -4.30 0.84 -20.53
N ALA A 49 -5.39 0.56 -21.25
CA ALA A 49 -6.14 -0.69 -21.08
C ALA A 49 -5.31 -1.93 -21.42
N GLN A 50 -4.47 -1.86 -22.46
CA GLN A 50 -3.58 -2.96 -22.84
C GLN A 50 -2.47 -3.18 -21.81
N ALA A 51 -1.82 -2.12 -21.34
CA ALA A 51 -0.80 -2.20 -20.29
C ALA A 51 -1.37 -2.80 -19.00
N LEU A 52 -2.55 -2.34 -18.59
CA LEU A 52 -3.26 -2.89 -17.42
C LEU A 52 -3.60 -4.37 -17.61
N ALA A 53 -4.10 -4.76 -18.78
CA ALA A 53 -4.45 -6.16 -19.04
C ALA A 53 -3.22 -7.08 -18.94
N ALA A 54 -2.09 -6.67 -19.53
CA ALA A 54 -0.84 -7.43 -19.44
C ALA A 54 -0.32 -7.54 -18.00
N TYR A 55 -0.42 -6.46 -17.23
CA TYR A 55 -0.02 -6.45 -15.81
C TYR A 55 -0.90 -7.37 -14.96
N VAL A 56 -2.23 -7.31 -15.13
CA VAL A 56 -3.18 -8.18 -14.42
C VAL A 56 -2.98 -9.65 -14.81
N GLU A 57 -2.71 -9.94 -16.09
CA GLU A 57 -2.38 -11.29 -16.54
C GLU A 57 -1.12 -11.80 -15.84
N HIS A 58 -0.05 -11.01 -15.80
CA HIS A 58 1.19 -11.40 -15.13
C HIS A 58 0.99 -11.61 -13.62
N GLN A 59 0.27 -10.71 -12.95
CA GLN A 59 -0.10 -10.89 -11.54
C GLN A 59 -0.89 -12.18 -11.32
N THR A 60 -1.83 -12.48 -12.21
CA THR A 60 -2.69 -13.67 -12.09
C THR A 60 -1.90 -14.96 -12.23
N ILE A 61 -1.00 -15.04 -13.21
CA ILE A 61 -0.23 -16.27 -13.44
C ILE A 61 0.87 -16.49 -12.40
N THR A 62 1.28 -15.45 -11.65
CA THR A 62 2.31 -15.53 -10.59
C THR A 62 1.74 -15.56 -9.17
N ARG A 63 0.45 -15.29 -8.97
CA ARG A 63 -0.19 -15.26 -7.65
C ARG A 63 -0.21 -16.64 -6.98
N ASN A 64 0.10 -16.66 -5.68
CA ASN A 64 0.10 -17.83 -4.80
C ASN A 64 0.87 -19.01 -5.38
N ARG A 65 2.11 -18.72 -5.80
CA ARG A 65 3.05 -19.71 -6.33
C ARG A 65 4.36 -19.61 -5.59
N ALA A 66 5.08 -20.73 -5.53
CA ALA A 66 6.41 -20.79 -4.91
C ALA A 66 7.44 -19.87 -5.58
N ASP A 67 7.34 -19.66 -6.90
CA ASP A 67 8.13 -18.72 -7.69
C ASP A 67 7.48 -17.33 -7.84
N GLY A 68 6.40 -17.10 -7.08
CA GLY A 68 5.51 -15.96 -7.22
C GLY A 68 5.42 -15.10 -5.97
N TRP A 69 4.27 -14.44 -5.83
CA TRP A 69 3.92 -13.62 -4.66
C TRP A 69 2.70 -14.20 -3.96
N TRP A 70 2.56 -13.89 -2.67
CA TRP A 70 1.53 -14.48 -1.82
C TRP A 70 0.52 -13.46 -1.34
N VAL A 71 -0.75 -13.82 -1.45
CA VAL A 71 -1.87 -13.04 -0.95
C VAL A 71 -2.86 -13.96 -0.24
N ALA A 72 -3.51 -13.45 0.80
CA ALA A 72 -4.52 -14.18 1.52
C ALA A 72 -5.63 -14.64 0.56
N ALA A 73 -5.87 -15.95 0.50
CA ALA A 73 -6.88 -16.57 -0.35
C ALA A 73 -7.43 -17.83 0.34
N ALA A 74 -7.96 -18.78 -0.43
CA ALA A 74 -8.50 -20.03 0.12
C ALA A 74 -7.41 -20.94 0.75
N ASP A 75 -6.18 -20.84 0.28
CA ASP A 75 -5.06 -21.61 0.83
C ASP A 75 -4.45 -20.91 2.06
N SER A 76 -4.45 -21.61 3.19
CA SER A 76 -3.84 -21.14 4.43
C SER A 76 -2.32 -21.04 4.38
N GLU A 77 -1.65 -21.70 3.41
CA GLU A 77 -0.20 -21.62 3.22
C GLU A 77 0.27 -20.18 3.04
N ALA A 78 -0.55 -19.32 2.41
CA ALA A 78 -0.21 -17.91 2.20
C ALA A 78 0.17 -17.17 3.50
N ALA A 79 -0.40 -17.57 4.65
CA ALA A 79 -0.06 -16.96 5.94
C ALA A 79 1.40 -17.22 6.36
N ALA A 80 2.01 -18.34 5.92
CA ALA A 80 3.41 -18.67 6.20
C ALA A 80 4.40 -17.79 5.42
N HIS A 81 3.93 -17.08 4.39
CA HIS A 81 4.75 -16.19 3.56
C HIS A 81 4.73 -14.74 4.01
N ALA A 82 4.00 -14.42 5.07
CA ALA A 82 3.88 -13.06 5.56
C ALA A 82 5.19 -12.54 6.16
N ARG A 83 5.46 -11.25 5.97
CA ARG A 83 6.54 -10.50 6.61
C ARG A 83 6.18 -10.25 8.06
N VAL A 84 7.07 -10.65 8.97
CA VAL A 84 6.87 -10.50 10.42
C VAL A 84 7.93 -9.62 11.05
N ALA A 85 7.54 -8.86 12.06
CA ALA A 85 8.47 -8.09 12.89
C ALA A 85 7.95 -8.02 14.33
N THR A 86 8.86 -7.88 15.28
CA THR A 86 8.55 -7.75 16.70
C THR A 86 9.21 -6.51 17.27
N TYR A 87 8.41 -5.70 17.96
CA TYR A 87 8.83 -4.45 18.58
C TYR A 87 8.64 -4.49 20.09
N ALA A 88 9.58 -3.93 20.85
CA ALA A 88 9.41 -3.75 22.29
C ALA A 88 8.23 -2.82 22.56
N ARG A 89 7.23 -3.30 23.32
CA ARG A 89 5.98 -2.54 23.56
C ARG A 89 6.22 -1.12 24.11
N PRO A 90 7.14 -0.88 25.06
CA PRO A 90 7.41 0.47 25.55
C PRO A 90 7.98 1.44 24.51
N ALA A 91 8.54 0.94 23.40
CA ALA A 91 9.11 1.77 22.33
C ALA A 91 8.08 2.17 21.26
N VAL A 92 6.90 1.55 21.24
CA VAL A 92 5.86 1.80 20.22
C VAL A 92 5.02 3.00 20.65
N ARG A 93 5.09 4.10 19.88
CA ARG A 93 4.26 5.30 20.10
C ARG A 93 2.87 5.16 19.52
N ARG A 94 2.79 4.61 18.31
CA ARG A 94 1.56 4.33 17.56
C ARG A 94 1.88 3.29 16.50
N ALA A 95 0.85 2.62 16.02
CA ALA A 95 0.97 1.74 14.87
C ALA A 95 -0.23 1.93 13.95
N SER A 96 -0.07 1.63 12.68
CA SER A 96 -1.16 1.68 11.70
C SER A 96 -1.03 0.54 10.70
N VAL A 97 -2.18 0.03 10.27
CA VAL A 97 -2.30 -0.94 9.18
C VAL A 97 -3.10 -0.28 8.07
N MET A 98 -2.58 -0.34 6.85
CA MET A 98 -3.12 0.36 5.69
C MET A 98 -3.12 -0.57 4.48
N SER A 99 -4.16 -0.47 3.63
CA SER A 99 -4.11 -1.04 2.27
C SER A 99 -3.28 -0.14 1.35
N ASP A 100 -2.80 -0.69 0.23
CA ASP A 100 -2.14 0.03 -0.86
C ASP A 100 -2.90 1.30 -1.29
N GLY A 101 -4.23 1.19 -1.45
CA GLY A 101 -5.10 2.32 -1.77
C GLY A 101 -5.06 3.46 -0.74
N ALA A 102 -4.67 3.20 0.51
CA ALA A 102 -4.48 4.22 1.53
C ALA A 102 -3.03 4.72 1.63
N THR A 103 -2.05 3.96 1.15
CA THR A 103 -0.63 4.32 1.24
C THR A 103 -0.10 5.02 -0.01
N ARG A 104 -0.85 5.03 -1.13
CA ARG A 104 -0.44 5.64 -2.41
C ARG A 104 0.27 7.00 -2.31
N PRO A 105 -0.17 7.98 -1.49
CA PRO A 105 0.54 9.25 -1.37
C PRO A 105 2.00 9.12 -0.91
N VAL A 106 2.32 8.04 -0.18
CA VAL A 106 3.66 7.76 0.37
C VAL A 106 4.50 6.89 -0.57
N ASP A 107 3.99 5.74 -1.02
CA ASP A 107 4.78 4.75 -1.76
C ASP A 107 4.79 4.97 -3.28
N GLN A 108 3.61 5.07 -3.90
CA GLN A 108 3.43 5.16 -5.34
C GLN A 108 3.62 6.59 -5.85
N MET A 109 3.02 7.58 -5.17
CA MET A 109 3.05 8.99 -5.57
C MET A 109 4.25 9.73 -5.00
N ARG A 110 4.82 9.23 -3.88
CA ARG A 110 5.99 9.79 -3.20
C ARG A 110 5.89 11.28 -2.86
N ILE A 111 4.69 11.73 -2.50
CA ILE A 111 4.39 13.13 -2.12
C ILE A 111 4.26 13.33 -0.61
N CYS A 112 4.29 12.24 0.17
CA CYS A 112 4.26 12.26 1.62
C CYS A 112 5.38 11.36 2.17
N ARG A 113 5.91 11.73 3.34
CA ARG A 113 6.78 10.85 4.12
C ARG A 113 5.96 10.19 5.22
N TRP A 114 6.35 8.99 5.64
CA TRP A 114 5.62 8.22 6.66
C TRP A 114 5.34 8.99 7.94
N LEU A 115 6.35 9.67 8.51
CA LEU A 115 6.16 10.40 9.76
C LEU A 115 5.08 11.48 9.64
N ASP A 116 5.15 12.29 8.58
CA ASP A 116 4.17 13.36 8.31
C ASP A 116 2.76 12.77 8.03
N TYR A 117 2.71 11.61 7.38
CA TYR A 117 1.46 10.92 7.07
C TYR A 117 0.79 10.33 8.32
N LEU A 118 1.57 9.80 9.27
CA LEU A 118 1.08 9.36 10.57
C LEU A 118 0.61 10.55 11.43
N ASP A 119 1.31 11.68 11.38
CA ASP A 119 0.86 12.91 12.05
C ASP A 119 -0.46 13.43 11.48
N LEU A 120 -0.63 13.33 10.16
CA LEU A 120 -1.89 13.65 9.48
C LEU A 120 -3.02 12.71 9.93
N LEU A 121 -2.74 11.41 10.01
CA LEU A 121 -3.68 10.41 10.52
C LEU A 121 -4.10 10.71 11.96
N ASP A 122 -3.15 11.10 12.82
CA ASP A 122 -3.43 11.46 14.21
C ASP A 122 -4.32 12.69 14.32
N LYS A 123 -4.06 13.68 13.47
CA LYS A 123 -4.77 14.96 13.48
C LYS A 123 -6.19 14.85 12.92
N LEU A 124 -6.37 14.09 11.84
CA LEU A 124 -7.61 14.09 11.07
C LEU A 124 -8.45 12.81 11.27
N GLY A 125 -7.80 11.72 11.67
CA GLY A 125 -8.41 10.40 11.79
C GLY A 125 -8.51 9.63 10.45
N PRO A 126 -8.80 8.31 10.50
CA PRO A 126 -8.77 7.42 9.34
C PRO A 126 -9.65 7.87 8.16
N ARG A 127 -10.88 8.30 8.45
CA ARG A 127 -11.84 8.73 7.42
C ARG A 127 -11.31 9.92 6.63
N ALA A 128 -10.74 10.90 7.32
CA ALA A 128 -10.24 12.11 6.69
C ALA A 128 -8.91 11.86 5.97
N LEU A 129 -8.08 10.92 6.44
CA LEU A 129 -6.91 10.47 5.70
C LEU A 129 -7.31 9.85 4.35
N ILE A 130 -8.33 8.98 4.32
CA ILE A 130 -8.86 8.42 3.07
C ILE A 130 -9.43 9.54 2.18
N ALA A 131 -10.15 10.51 2.75
CA ALA A 131 -10.65 11.66 1.98
C ALA A 131 -9.51 12.50 1.38
N HIS A 132 -8.37 12.62 2.07
CA HIS A 132 -7.18 13.27 1.56
C HIS A 132 -6.59 12.54 0.33
N VAL A 133 -6.52 11.21 0.36
CA VAL A 133 -6.16 10.40 -0.83
C VAL A 133 -7.10 10.70 -2.00
N ARG A 134 -8.42 10.71 -1.75
CA ARG A 134 -9.41 11.01 -2.78
C ARG A 134 -9.26 12.41 -3.36
N SER A 135 -8.93 13.40 -2.55
CA SER A 135 -8.66 14.77 -3.03
C SER A 135 -7.52 14.78 -4.05
N ILE A 136 -6.42 14.08 -3.75
CA ILE A 136 -5.26 13.98 -4.66
C ILE A 136 -5.67 13.29 -5.97
N GLU A 137 -6.44 12.21 -5.89
CA GLU A 137 -6.92 11.47 -7.06
C GLU A 137 -7.90 12.29 -7.92
N VAL A 138 -8.77 13.09 -7.29
CA VAL A 138 -9.73 13.98 -7.98
C VAL A 138 -9.00 15.14 -8.67
N ASP A 139 -7.93 15.65 -8.07
CA ASP A 139 -7.09 16.70 -8.65
C ASP A 139 -6.20 16.19 -9.80
N ASP A 140 -6.14 14.87 -10.03
CA ASP A 140 -5.44 14.20 -11.12
C ASP A 140 -6.33 13.11 -11.78
N PRO A 141 -7.45 13.50 -12.39
CA PRO A 141 -8.50 12.55 -12.80
C PRO A 141 -8.09 11.62 -13.94
N GLU A 142 -7.04 11.99 -14.69
CA GLU A 142 -6.50 11.22 -15.82
C GLU A 142 -5.28 10.38 -15.45
N GLY A 143 -4.75 10.50 -14.23
CA GLY A 143 -3.53 9.81 -13.83
C GLY A 143 -2.26 10.38 -14.45
N ALA A 144 -2.31 11.62 -14.95
CA ALA A 144 -1.21 12.23 -15.69
C ALA A 144 -0.08 12.67 -14.75
N ARG A 145 -0.42 13.19 -13.56
CA ARG A 145 0.56 13.61 -12.56
C ARG A 145 1.08 12.44 -11.75
N TYR A 146 0.18 11.52 -11.38
CA TYR A 146 0.50 10.34 -10.59
C TYR A 146 -0.03 9.08 -11.29
N PRO A 147 0.79 8.46 -12.17
CA PRO A 147 0.42 7.25 -12.90
C PRO A 147 -0.05 6.13 -11.98
N ARG A 148 -1.18 5.50 -12.34
CA ARG A 148 -1.81 4.43 -11.55
C ARG A 148 -2.79 3.63 -12.41
N THR A 149 -3.01 2.36 -12.06
CA THR A 149 -3.85 1.44 -12.85
C THR A 149 -5.34 1.71 -12.72
N LYS A 150 -5.75 2.33 -11.60
CA LYS A 150 -7.15 2.62 -11.25
C LYS A 150 -7.26 4.04 -10.71
N ARG A 151 -8.32 4.76 -11.10
CA ARG A 151 -8.57 6.15 -10.67
C ARG A 151 -8.66 6.26 -9.15
N HIS A 152 -9.41 5.33 -8.57
CA HIS A 152 -9.59 5.15 -7.15
C HIS A 152 -9.42 3.67 -6.83
N ASP A 153 -8.77 3.41 -5.71
CA ASP A 153 -8.67 2.08 -5.14
C ASP A 153 -9.38 2.00 -3.80
N ASP A 154 -9.79 0.81 -3.37
CA ASP A 154 -10.28 0.62 -2.01
C ASP A 154 -9.19 0.97 -0.99
N ALA A 155 -9.55 1.83 -0.03
CA ALA A 155 -8.61 2.37 0.95
C ALA A 155 -9.11 2.02 2.36
N THR A 156 -8.28 1.30 3.10
CA THR A 156 -8.55 0.91 4.49
C THR A 156 -7.43 1.39 5.38
N VAL A 157 -7.78 1.93 6.56
CA VAL A 157 -6.84 2.40 7.57
C VAL A 157 -7.34 1.98 8.95
N ALA A 158 -6.49 1.29 9.70
CA ALA A 158 -6.68 1.01 11.11
C ALA A 158 -5.51 1.58 11.90
N GLN A 159 -5.79 2.20 13.04
CA GLN A 159 -4.78 2.81 13.89
C GLN A 159 -4.84 2.25 15.30
N TYR A 160 -3.66 1.98 15.86
CA TYR A 160 -3.45 1.66 17.26
C TYR A 160 -2.66 2.77 17.93
N LYS A 161 -3.14 3.22 19.09
CA LYS A 161 -2.40 4.07 20.03
C LYS A 161 -2.43 3.39 21.40
N PRO A 162 -1.29 3.28 22.10
CA PRO A 162 -1.30 2.91 23.51
C PRO A 162 -2.22 3.88 24.27
N SER A 163 -2.98 3.35 25.24
CA SER A 163 -3.67 4.20 26.22
C SER A 163 -2.64 4.74 27.20
N ASP A 164 -2.79 6.02 27.57
CA ASP A 164 -2.03 6.63 28.67
C ASP A 164 -2.32 5.95 30.02
#